data_AF-A0A834LRY1-F1
#
_entry.id   AF-A0A834LRY1-F1
#
_cell.length_a   1.000
_cell.length_b   1.000
_cell.length_c   1.000
_cell.angle_alpha   90.00
_cell.angle_beta   90.00
_cell.angle_gamma   90.00
#
_symmetry.space_group_name_H-M   'P 1'
#
loop_
_entity.id
_entity.type
_entity.pdbx_description
1 polymer ?
#
loop_
_entity_poly.entity_id
_entity_poly.type
_entity_poly.pdbx_seq_one_letter_code
_entity_poly.pdbx_strand_id
1 'polypeptide(L)'
;MLKPTDPTAKACFADCNSRPCSTRCESRVANCNGYGALCYDPRFIGGDGVIFYFRGKSNEHFCLVSDTNLQINARFIGFRPKGRAKDYTWIQALGIIFGSRTFTLEATKATTWDNTTDHLKFSYDGNEVFLPENHLSLWNSPGNNFQLERISSKNNAIFSIPDVMEIAVKVVPVTKEDDKMHKYQIPSNDCFAHLEVQFKFFSLSPHVEGVLGVTYQPDFKNPAKKGVSMPVVGGEDKYRTTSLLSADCKSCFSSPASRVQQRDMDNGKLDCTSGSSRGKGIVCKK
;
A
#
# COMPACT_ATOMS: atom_id res chain seq x y z
N MET A 1 -18.39 -5.41 7.22
CA MET A 1 -17.73 -6.62 6.66
C MET A 1 -17.86 -7.76 7.65
N LEU A 2 -18.33 -8.94 7.21
CA LEU A 2 -18.32 -10.13 8.06
C LEU A 2 -16.92 -10.76 8.00
N LYS A 3 -16.23 -10.81 9.15
CA LYS A 3 -14.89 -11.42 9.28
C LYS A 3 -15.05 -12.88 9.68
N PRO A 4 -14.70 -13.84 8.80
CA PRO A 4 -14.81 -15.25 9.16
C PRO A 4 -13.81 -15.60 10.26
N THR A 5 -14.14 -16.61 11.08
CA THR A 5 -13.23 -17.16 12.10
C THR A 5 -12.14 -18.04 11.49
N ASP A 6 -12.41 -18.66 10.34
CA ASP A 6 -11.45 -19.39 9.51
C ASP A 6 -10.58 -18.39 8.70
N PRO A 7 -9.24 -18.39 8.89
CA PRO A 7 -8.31 -17.52 8.16
C PRO A 7 -8.32 -17.72 6.63
N THR A 8 -8.74 -18.89 6.17
CA THR A 8 -8.77 -19.25 4.74
C THR A 8 -10.09 -18.92 4.07
N ALA A 9 -11.13 -18.65 4.87
CA ALA A 9 -12.44 -18.32 4.35
C ALA A 9 -12.47 -16.91 3.75
N LYS A 10 -13.28 -16.74 2.71
CA LYS A 10 -13.50 -15.43 2.09
C LYS A 10 -14.32 -14.54 3.02
N ALA A 11 -13.95 -13.28 3.12
CA ALA A 11 -14.78 -12.27 3.77
C ALA A 11 -15.76 -11.69 2.76
N CYS A 12 -17.01 -11.54 3.16
CA CYS A 12 -18.06 -10.99 2.32
C CYS A 12 -18.37 -9.54 2.74
N PHE A 13 -18.51 -8.68 1.75
CA PHE A 13 -18.92 -7.29 1.92
C PHE A 13 -19.94 -6.89 0.85
N ALA A 14 -20.78 -5.92 1.20
CA ALA A 14 -21.70 -5.30 0.26
C ALA A 14 -20.98 -4.11 -0.37
N ASP A 15 -20.85 -4.13 -1.69
CA ASP A 15 -20.41 -3.00 -2.50
C ASP A 15 -21.65 -2.26 -3.02
N CYS A 16 -21.91 -1.10 -2.43
CA CYS A 16 -23.01 -0.22 -2.79
C CYS A 16 -22.58 0.99 -3.64
N ASN A 17 -21.34 0.99 -4.15
CA ASN A 17 -20.88 2.04 -5.07
C ASN A 17 -21.55 1.92 -6.44
N SER A 18 -22.00 0.71 -6.81
CA SER A 18 -22.89 0.46 -7.95
C SER A 18 -24.34 0.27 -7.50
N ARG A 19 -25.31 0.60 -8.37
CA ARG A 19 -26.73 0.25 -8.19
C ARG A 19 -27.12 -0.83 -9.22
N PRO A 20 -27.66 -1.99 -8.81
CA PRO A 20 -27.94 -2.42 -7.44
C PRO A 20 -26.65 -2.70 -6.64
N CYS A 21 -26.75 -2.63 -5.30
CA CYS A 21 -25.64 -3.07 -4.44
C CYS A 21 -25.31 -4.53 -4.76
N SER A 22 -24.04 -4.84 -4.93
CA SER A 22 -23.56 -6.19 -5.16
C SER A 22 -22.90 -6.74 -3.90
N THR A 23 -23.07 -8.03 -3.62
CA THR A 23 -22.31 -8.71 -2.57
C THR A 23 -21.10 -9.38 -3.21
N ARG A 24 -19.91 -9.15 -2.63
CA ARG A 24 -18.68 -9.78 -3.08
C ARG A 24 -18.02 -10.48 -1.90
N CYS A 25 -17.58 -11.70 -2.14
CA CYS A 25 -16.81 -12.49 -1.18
C CYS A 25 -15.41 -12.66 -1.76
N GLU A 26 -14.42 -12.11 -1.07
CA GLU A 26 -13.04 -12.05 -1.54
C GLU A 26 -12.09 -12.60 -0.46
N SER A 27 -10.93 -13.08 -0.90
CA SER A 27 -9.85 -13.38 0.03
C SER A 27 -9.36 -12.07 0.67
N ARG A 28 -9.03 -12.12 1.96
CA ARG A 28 -8.48 -10.97 2.69
C ARG A 28 -6.97 -10.83 2.52
N VAL A 29 -6.32 -11.80 1.88
CA VAL A 29 -4.89 -11.79 1.57
C VAL A 29 -4.64 -10.88 0.37
N ALA A 30 -3.44 -10.28 0.30
CA ALA A 30 -3.01 -9.47 -0.84
C ALA A 30 -3.25 -10.20 -2.17
N ASN A 31 -4.02 -9.58 -3.07
CA ASN A 31 -4.24 -10.08 -4.41
C ASN A 31 -3.19 -9.49 -5.35
N CYS A 32 -2.17 -10.28 -5.68
CA CYS A 32 -1.08 -9.85 -6.56
C CYS A 32 -1.50 -9.53 -8.01
N ASN A 33 -2.76 -9.79 -8.40
CA ASN A 33 -3.33 -9.43 -9.69
C ASN A 33 -4.35 -8.27 -9.61
N GLY A 34 -4.56 -7.68 -8.43
CA GLY A 34 -5.45 -6.55 -8.23
C GLY A 34 -4.78 -5.19 -8.48
N TYR A 35 -5.59 -4.15 -8.63
CA TYR A 35 -5.11 -2.76 -8.62
C TYR A 35 -4.32 -2.47 -7.35
N GLY A 36 -3.26 -1.67 -7.48
CA GLY A 36 -2.37 -1.32 -6.37
C GLY A 36 -1.52 -2.48 -5.86
N ALA A 37 -1.40 -3.59 -6.59
CA ALA A 37 -0.58 -4.73 -6.18
C ALA A 37 0.89 -4.54 -6.53
N LEU A 38 1.77 -4.78 -5.56
CA LEU A 38 3.22 -4.82 -5.70
C LEU A 38 3.71 -6.17 -5.15
N CYS A 39 3.99 -7.12 -6.03
CA CYS A 39 4.41 -8.48 -5.68
C CYS A 39 5.55 -8.93 -6.59
N TYR A 40 6.18 -10.08 -6.29
CA TYR A 40 7.28 -10.63 -7.10
C TYR A 40 8.52 -9.69 -7.13
N ASP A 41 9.19 -9.52 -8.27
CA ASP A 41 10.51 -8.87 -8.40
C ASP A 41 10.55 -7.42 -8.95
N PRO A 42 9.98 -6.44 -8.24
CA PRO A 42 8.55 -6.33 -8.01
C PRO A 42 7.81 -5.87 -9.28
N ARG A 43 6.75 -6.62 -9.58
CA ARG A 43 5.70 -6.27 -10.55
C ARG A 43 4.66 -5.39 -9.85
N PHE A 44 4.36 -4.26 -10.47
CA PHE A 44 3.39 -3.27 -10.02
C PHE A 44 2.14 -3.34 -10.90
N ILE A 45 0.97 -3.11 -10.31
CA ILE A 45 -0.29 -2.87 -11.02
C ILE A 45 -0.79 -1.50 -10.60
N GLY A 46 -0.79 -0.55 -11.54
CA GLY A 46 -1.21 0.84 -11.29
C GLY A 46 -2.70 0.98 -10.98
N GLY A 47 -3.10 2.20 -10.59
CA GLY A 47 -4.51 2.60 -10.46
C GLY A 47 -5.27 2.53 -11.79
N ASP A 48 -4.54 2.66 -12.91
CA ASP A 48 -5.01 2.45 -14.29
C ASP A 48 -5.12 0.96 -14.70
N GLY A 49 -4.73 0.02 -13.81
CA GLY A 49 -4.74 -1.42 -14.06
C GLY A 49 -3.62 -1.93 -14.94
N VAL A 50 -2.68 -1.06 -15.34
CA VAL A 50 -1.56 -1.43 -16.20
C VAL A 50 -0.46 -2.07 -15.35
N ILE A 51 0.04 -3.21 -15.84
CA ILE A 51 1.20 -3.89 -15.26
C ILE A 51 2.47 -3.18 -15.71
N PHE A 52 3.34 -2.85 -14.75
CA PHE A 52 4.68 -2.37 -15.02
C PHE A 52 5.67 -2.89 -13.97
N TYR A 53 6.96 -2.76 -14.25
CA TYR A 53 8.03 -3.19 -13.35
C TYR A 53 8.81 -1.95 -12.93
N PHE A 54 8.97 -1.80 -11.62
CA PHE A 54 9.83 -0.77 -11.06
C PHE A 54 11.06 -1.44 -10.48
N ARG A 55 12.21 -1.15 -11.09
CA ARG A 55 13.49 -1.68 -10.64
C ARG A 55 14.13 -0.67 -9.71
N GLY A 56 13.72 -0.72 -8.44
CA GLY A 56 14.45 0.00 -7.40
C GLY A 56 15.90 -0.46 -7.33
N LYS A 57 16.67 0.17 -6.44
CA LYS A 57 18.05 -0.23 -6.15
C LYS A 57 18.14 -0.90 -4.78
N SER A 58 18.97 -1.93 -4.68
CA SER A 58 19.19 -2.65 -3.42
C SER A 58 19.70 -1.70 -2.34
N ASN A 59 19.13 -1.80 -1.14
CA ASN A 59 19.40 -0.96 0.03
C ASN A 59 19.05 0.52 -0.16
N GLU A 60 18.10 0.84 -1.03
CA GLU A 60 17.61 2.21 -1.22
C GLU A 60 16.11 2.32 -0.96
N HIS A 61 15.65 3.57 -0.79
CA HIS A 61 14.27 3.92 -0.48
C HIS A 61 13.65 4.72 -1.61
N PHE A 62 12.40 4.41 -1.93
CA PHE A 62 11.64 5.10 -2.97
C PHE A 62 10.23 5.40 -2.49
N CYS A 63 9.75 6.60 -2.81
CA CYS A 63 8.38 7.01 -2.61
C CYS A 63 7.45 6.26 -3.57
N LEU A 64 6.55 5.44 -3.01
CA LEU A 64 5.49 4.77 -3.75
C LEU A 64 4.30 5.71 -3.96
N VAL A 65 3.93 6.46 -2.93
CA VAL A 65 2.80 7.40 -2.93
C VAL A 65 3.18 8.65 -2.13
N SER A 66 2.88 9.82 -2.67
CA SER A 66 3.01 11.11 -2.00
C SER A 66 1.79 11.96 -2.33
N ASP A 67 1.07 12.36 -1.30
CA ASP A 67 -0.11 13.21 -1.37
C ASP A 67 -0.13 14.15 -0.16
N THR A 68 -1.06 15.10 -0.13
CA THR A 68 -1.12 16.25 0.80
C THR A 68 -0.79 15.89 2.26
N ASN A 69 -1.34 14.79 2.78
CA ASN A 69 -1.15 14.33 4.17
C ASN A 69 -0.64 12.88 4.26
N LEU A 70 -0.30 12.25 3.14
CA LEU A 70 0.03 10.84 3.08
C LEU A 70 1.32 10.66 2.28
N GLN A 71 2.31 10.01 2.88
CA GLN A 71 3.46 9.52 2.15
C GLN A 71 3.74 8.06 2.49
N ILE A 72 3.98 7.27 1.46
CA ILE A 72 4.33 5.86 1.56
C ILE A 72 5.64 5.67 0.82
N ASN A 73 6.66 5.24 1.54
CA ASN A 73 7.94 4.87 0.96
C ASN A 73 8.15 3.36 1.11
N ALA A 74 8.96 2.79 0.22
CA ALA A 74 9.39 1.41 0.27
C ALA A 74 10.91 1.30 0.34
N ARG A 75 11.40 0.40 1.18
CA ARG A 75 12.79 -0.05 1.18
C ARG A 75 12.94 -1.25 0.27
N PHE A 76 13.89 -1.18 -0.66
CA PHE A 76 14.18 -2.28 -1.56
C PHE A 76 15.40 -3.06 -1.07
N ILE A 77 15.28 -4.38 -1.01
CA ILE A 77 16.41 -5.30 -0.94
C ILE A 77 16.67 -5.85 -2.33
N GLY A 78 17.85 -6.43 -2.55
CA GLY A 78 18.16 -6.97 -3.85
C GLY A 78 19.49 -7.69 -3.94
N PHE A 79 19.64 -8.44 -5.02
CA PHE A 79 20.80 -9.27 -5.31
C PHE A 79 21.21 -9.10 -6.77
N ARG A 80 22.52 -8.98 -7.00
CA ARG A 80 23.12 -8.96 -8.33
C ARG A 80 23.94 -10.23 -8.56
N PRO A 81 23.43 -11.20 -9.34
CA PRO A 81 24.23 -12.36 -9.69
C PRO A 81 25.42 -11.96 -10.59
N LYS A 82 26.49 -12.75 -10.53
CA LYS A 82 27.69 -12.53 -11.33
C LYS A 82 27.32 -12.50 -12.82
N GLY A 83 27.81 -11.47 -13.54
CA GLY A 83 27.56 -11.31 -14.97
C GLY A 83 26.25 -10.59 -15.32
N ARG A 84 25.43 -10.16 -14.35
CA ARG A 84 24.31 -9.25 -14.61
C ARG A 84 24.70 -7.79 -14.42
N ALA A 85 24.12 -6.94 -15.27
CA ALA A 85 24.30 -5.49 -15.20
C ALA A 85 23.42 -4.81 -14.13
N LYS A 86 22.31 -5.45 -13.72
CA LYS A 86 21.30 -4.88 -12.82
C LYS A 86 20.90 -5.86 -11.73
N ASP A 87 20.46 -5.30 -10.61
CA ASP A 87 19.96 -6.05 -9.45
C ASP A 87 18.58 -6.62 -9.77
N TYR A 88 18.29 -7.78 -9.18
CA TYR A 88 16.92 -8.15 -8.84
C TYR A 88 16.57 -7.50 -7.52
N THR A 89 15.34 -7.03 -7.37
CA THR A 89 14.92 -6.33 -6.16
C THR A 89 13.55 -6.77 -5.68
N TRP A 90 13.34 -6.66 -4.37
CA TRP A 90 12.07 -6.93 -3.70
C TRP A 90 11.81 -5.87 -2.63
N ILE A 91 10.56 -5.70 -2.24
CA ILE A 91 10.17 -4.74 -1.20
C ILE A 91 10.38 -5.39 0.16
N GLN A 92 11.25 -4.83 0.99
CA GLN A 92 11.50 -5.34 2.33
C GLN A 92 10.61 -4.68 3.37
N ALA A 93 10.39 -3.37 3.26
CA ALA A 93 9.68 -2.59 4.26
C ALA A 93 8.89 -1.47 3.62
N LEU A 94 7.78 -1.08 4.26
CA LEU A 94 7.06 0.14 3.98
C LEU A 94 7.15 1.10 5.16
N GLY A 95 7.30 2.38 4.85
CA GLY A 95 7.17 3.49 5.79
C GLY A 95 5.97 4.34 5.39
N ILE A 96 5.07 4.55 6.33
CA ILE A 96 3.85 5.34 6.17
C ILE A 96 3.99 6.57 7.05
N ILE A 97 3.86 7.74 6.44
CA ILE A 97 3.83 9.04 7.09
C ILE A 97 2.43 9.59 6.86
N PHE A 98 1.69 9.84 7.93
CA PHE A 98 0.35 10.41 7.85
C PHE A 98 0.21 11.57 8.85
N GLY A 99 0.11 12.79 8.33
CA GLY A 99 0.25 14.00 9.14
C GLY A 99 1.58 14.03 9.88
N SER A 100 1.54 14.02 11.22
CA SER A 100 2.74 14.00 12.07
C SER A 100 3.09 12.61 12.60
N ARG A 101 2.37 11.57 12.17
CA ARG A 101 2.50 10.20 12.70
C ARG A 101 3.18 9.31 11.68
N THR A 102 3.93 8.36 12.17
CA THR A 102 4.69 7.42 11.35
C THR A 102 4.37 5.98 11.74
N PHE A 103 4.34 5.11 10.74
CA PHE A 103 4.18 3.68 10.93
C PHE A 103 5.13 2.95 9.98
N THR A 104 5.75 1.86 10.43
CA THR A 104 6.54 0.99 9.56
C THR A 104 6.07 -0.44 9.65
N LEU A 105 6.15 -1.15 8.53
CA LEU A 105 5.98 -2.59 8.46
C LEU A 105 7.14 -3.19 7.65
N GLU A 106 7.81 -4.20 8.20
CA GLU A 106 9.02 -4.77 7.61
C GLU A 106 9.01 -6.29 7.63
N ALA A 107 9.55 -6.90 6.57
CA ALA A 107 9.91 -8.31 6.53
C ALA A 107 11.24 -8.51 7.25
N THR A 108 11.27 -9.37 8.26
CA THR A 108 12.51 -9.73 8.96
C THR A 108 13.36 -10.66 8.10
N LYS A 109 14.67 -10.43 8.13
CA LYS A 109 15.62 -11.25 7.38
C LYS A 109 15.60 -12.69 7.88
N ALA A 110 15.61 -13.66 6.96
CA ALA A 110 15.67 -15.07 7.28
C ALA A 110 16.69 -15.78 6.37
N THR A 111 17.49 -16.68 6.95
CA THR A 111 18.44 -17.51 6.21
C THR A 111 17.74 -18.62 5.44
N THR A 112 16.76 -19.23 6.08
CA THR A 112 15.90 -20.29 5.56
C THR A 112 14.47 -19.93 5.89
N TRP A 113 13.56 -20.16 4.95
CA TRP A 113 12.16 -19.89 5.17
C TRP A 113 11.53 -20.88 6.15
N ASP A 114 10.83 -20.36 7.16
CA ASP A 114 10.05 -21.13 8.11
C ASP A 114 8.64 -20.52 8.25
N ASN A 115 7.63 -21.21 7.72
CA ASN A 115 6.23 -20.77 7.81
C ASN A 115 5.70 -20.74 9.25
N THR A 116 6.40 -21.37 10.21
CA THR A 116 6.04 -21.34 11.63
C THR A 116 6.67 -20.17 12.37
N THR A 117 7.53 -19.37 11.74
CA THR A 117 8.07 -18.14 12.33
C THR A 117 7.33 -16.93 11.75
N ASP A 118 7.02 -15.96 12.61
CA ASP A 118 6.49 -14.68 12.13
C ASP A 118 7.62 -13.78 11.66
N HIS A 119 7.54 -13.36 10.41
CA HIS A 119 8.52 -12.52 9.75
C HIS A 119 8.05 -11.08 9.58
N LEU A 120 6.97 -10.70 10.26
CA LEU A 120 6.47 -9.32 10.27
C LEU A 120 6.96 -8.58 11.50
N LYS A 121 7.44 -7.36 11.31
CA LYS A 121 7.74 -6.43 12.39
C LYS A 121 7.13 -5.07 12.11
N PHE A 122 6.64 -4.43 13.16
CA PHE A 122 5.85 -3.20 13.09
C PHE A 122 6.41 -2.15 14.04
N SER A 123 6.34 -0.88 13.64
CA SER A 123 6.61 0.24 14.56
C SER A 123 5.64 1.39 14.34
N TYR A 124 5.34 2.12 15.40
CA TYR A 124 4.54 3.34 15.40
C TYR A 124 5.29 4.44 16.15
N ASP A 125 5.51 5.57 15.48
CA ASP A 125 6.30 6.70 16.01
C ASP A 125 7.64 6.26 16.62
N GLY A 126 8.33 5.33 15.93
CA GLY A 126 9.62 4.78 16.33
C GLY A 126 9.58 3.73 17.43
N ASN A 127 8.42 3.44 18.01
CA ASN A 127 8.24 2.42 19.05
C ASN A 127 7.71 1.12 18.43
N GLU A 128 8.23 -0.02 18.90
CA GLU A 128 7.78 -1.32 18.43
C GLU A 128 6.31 -1.57 18.78
N VAL A 129 5.55 -2.08 17.80
CA VAL A 129 4.13 -2.43 17.98
C VAL A 129 4.03 -3.94 18.18
N PHE A 130 3.62 -4.34 19.37
CA PHE A 130 3.29 -5.73 19.65
C PHE A 130 1.89 -6.06 19.17
N LEU A 131 1.80 -7.01 18.22
CA LEU A 131 0.54 -7.56 17.73
C LEU A 131 0.56 -9.09 17.91
N PRO A 132 -0.30 -9.64 18.80
CA PRO A 132 -0.32 -11.08 19.07
C PRO A 132 -0.42 -11.92 17.78
N GLU A 133 0.27 -13.06 17.74
CA GLU A 133 0.33 -13.98 16.59
C GLU A 133 -0.94 -14.85 16.44
N ASN A 134 -2.11 -14.25 16.65
CA ASN A 134 -3.41 -14.92 16.50
C ASN A 134 -4.22 -14.30 15.36
N HIS A 135 -5.01 -15.13 14.70
CA HIS A 135 -5.97 -14.65 13.70
C HIS A 135 -6.91 -13.59 14.31
N LEU A 136 -7.17 -12.51 13.57
CA LEU A 136 -8.00 -11.36 13.98
C LEU A 136 -7.45 -10.56 15.17
N SER A 137 -6.19 -10.76 15.55
CA SER A 137 -5.53 -9.86 16.51
C SER A 137 -5.55 -8.45 15.96
N LEU A 138 -5.89 -7.49 16.81
CA LEU A 138 -6.10 -6.10 16.44
C LEU A 138 -5.24 -5.20 17.30
N TRP A 139 -4.63 -4.21 16.64
CA TRP A 139 -3.97 -3.09 17.29
C TRP A 139 -4.50 -1.78 16.69
N ASN A 140 -4.66 -0.77 17.54
CA ASN A 140 -5.02 0.59 17.13
C ASN A 140 -4.02 1.57 17.73
N SER A 141 -3.67 2.62 16.97
CA SER A 141 -2.85 3.69 17.49
C SER A 141 -3.60 4.51 18.55
N PRO A 142 -2.88 5.25 19.42
CA PRO A 142 -3.49 6.32 20.20
C PRO A 142 -4.26 7.27 19.26
N GLY A 143 -5.54 7.52 19.56
CA GLY A 143 -6.43 8.33 18.72
C GLY A 143 -7.09 7.60 17.54
N ASN A 144 -6.87 6.29 17.37
CA ASN A 144 -7.52 5.43 16.35
C ASN A 144 -7.31 5.87 14.89
N ASN A 145 -6.20 6.55 14.59
CA ASN A 145 -5.85 6.96 13.24
C ASN A 145 -5.24 5.82 12.41
N PHE A 146 -4.57 4.87 13.06
CA PHE A 146 -4.03 3.68 12.42
C PHE A 146 -4.60 2.43 13.05
N GLN A 147 -4.88 1.45 12.21
CA GLN A 147 -5.37 0.14 12.60
C GLN A 147 -4.50 -0.93 11.93
N LEU A 148 -4.16 -1.95 12.70
CA LEU A 148 -3.38 -3.10 12.24
C LEU A 148 -4.09 -4.37 12.67
N GLU A 149 -4.36 -5.25 11.72
CA GLU A 149 -5.07 -6.50 11.96
C GLU A 149 -4.31 -7.69 11.37
N ARG A 150 -4.20 -8.78 12.12
CA ARG A 150 -3.75 -10.06 11.58
C ARG A 150 -4.86 -10.78 10.85
N ILE A 151 -4.59 -11.18 9.60
CA ILE A 151 -5.50 -12.02 8.80
C ILE A 151 -5.14 -13.51 8.86
N SER A 152 -3.97 -13.85 9.38
CA SER A 152 -3.57 -15.19 9.81
C SER A 152 -2.70 -15.09 11.05
N SER A 153 -2.39 -16.19 11.71
CA SER A 153 -1.49 -16.17 12.88
C SER A 153 -0.14 -15.51 12.57
N LYS A 154 0.43 -15.78 11.40
CA LYS A 154 1.77 -15.33 10.98
C LYS A 154 1.80 -14.81 9.54
N ASN A 155 2.74 -13.93 9.26
CA ASN A 155 3.16 -13.49 7.93
C ASN A 155 2.09 -12.78 7.08
N ASN A 156 0.89 -12.50 7.62
CA ASN A 156 -0.14 -11.76 6.90
C ASN A 156 -0.87 -10.77 7.82
N ALA A 157 -0.97 -9.52 7.36
CA ALA A 157 -1.67 -8.46 8.08
C ALA A 157 -2.37 -7.51 7.11
N ILE A 158 -3.34 -6.76 7.63
CA ILE A 158 -3.92 -5.59 6.98
C ILE A 158 -3.62 -4.39 7.87
N PHE A 159 -2.97 -3.38 7.28
CA PHE A 159 -2.84 -2.06 7.87
C PHE A 159 -3.88 -1.13 7.24
N SER A 160 -4.51 -0.27 8.02
CA SER A 160 -5.48 0.69 7.51
C SER A 160 -5.38 2.05 8.21
N ILE A 161 -5.66 3.08 7.41
CA ILE A 161 -5.97 4.42 7.88
C ILE A 161 -7.44 4.64 7.51
N PRO A 162 -8.37 4.77 8.49
CA PRO A 162 -9.79 4.91 8.23
C PRO A 162 -10.07 5.99 7.19
N ASP A 163 -10.94 5.67 6.22
CA ASP A 163 -11.36 6.54 5.10
C ASP A 163 -10.23 7.04 4.17
N VAL A 164 -9.00 6.56 4.34
CA VAL A 164 -7.84 6.96 3.53
C VAL A 164 -7.31 5.80 2.70
N MET A 165 -6.90 4.71 3.35
CA MET A 165 -6.34 3.54 2.64
C MET A 165 -6.33 2.26 3.48
N GLU A 166 -6.18 1.15 2.77
CA GLU A 166 -5.84 -0.17 3.30
C GLU A 166 -4.62 -0.74 2.57
N ILE A 167 -3.78 -1.47 3.31
CA ILE A 167 -2.63 -2.21 2.80
C ILE A 167 -2.78 -3.65 3.28
N ALA A 168 -3.10 -4.56 2.38
CA ALA A 168 -2.93 -5.99 2.65
C ALA A 168 -1.47 -6.35 2.40
N VAL A 169 -0.82 -6.98 3.38
CA VAL A 169 0.59 -7.37 3.31
C VAL A 169 0.76 -8.84 3.65
N LYS A 170 1.65 -9.50 2.90
CA LYS A 170 2.11 -10.85 3.14
C LYS A 170 3.63 -10.92 3.03
N VAL A 171 4.28 -11.65 3.94
CA VAL A 171 5.71 -11.96 3.82
C VAL A 171 5.88 -13.28 3.10
N VAL A 172 6.76 -13.30 2.09
CA VAL A 172 7.12 -14.50 1.32
C VAL A 172 8.63 -14.57 1.12
N PRO A 173 9.21 -15.76 0.97
CA PRO A 173 10.59 -15.92 0.55
C PRO A 173 10.68 -15.89 -0.99
N VAL A 174 11.90 -15.78 -1.51
CA VAL A 174 12.19 -16.28 -2.86
C VAL A 174 12.31 -17.80 -2.79
N THR A 175 11.43 -18.52 -3.50
CA THR A 175 11.45 -19.99 -3.47
C THR A 175 12.56 -20.55 -4.38
N LYS A 176 12.89 -21.84 -4.22
CA LYS A 176 13.87 -22.51 -5.09
C LYS A 176 13.36 -22.59 -6.52
N GLU A 177 12.05 -22.73 -6.68
CA GLU A 177 11.34 -22.75 -7.96
C GLU A 177 11.46 -21.39 -8.64
N ASP A 178 11.21 -20.30 -7.92
CA ASP A 178 11.38 -18.93 -8.43
C ASP A 178 12.84 -18.67 -8.82
N ASP A 179 13.78 -19.02 -7.95
CA ASP A 179 15.22 -18.88 -8.19
C ASP A 179 15.66 -19.60 -9.48
N LYS A 180 15.15 -20.82 -9.71
CA LYS A 180 15.44 -21.61 -10.90
C LYS A 180 14.77 -21.02 -12.15
N MET A 181 13.50 -20.62 -12.08
CA MET A 181 12.75 -20.08 -13.22
C MET A 181 13.33 -18.74 -13.68
N HIS A 182 13.63 -17.85 -12.73
CA HIS A 182 14.11 -16.49 -13.02
C HIS A 182 15.64 -16.36 -13.02
N LYS A 183 16.35 -17.44 -12.69
CA LYS A 183 17.81 -17.52 -12.62
C LYS A 183 18.40 -16.46 -11.69
N TYR A 184 17.76 -16.25 -10.54
CA TYR A 184 18.21 -15.23 -9.57
C TYR A 184 19.60 -15.56 -9.00
N GLN A 185 19.90 -16.86 -8.84
CA GLN A 185 21.12 -17.40 -8.23
C GLN A 185 21.24 -16.97 -6.76
N ILE A 186 20.15 -17.06 -6.02
CA ILE A 186 20.09 -16.68 -4.61
C ILE A 186 21.08 -17.53 -3.78
N PRO A 187 21.93 -16.90 -2.95
CA PRO A 187 22.85 -17.63 -2.09
C PRO A 187 22.11 -18.40 -0.98
N SER A 188 22.69 -19.50 -0.51
CA SER A 188 22.05 -20.39 0.48
C SER A 188 21.90 -19.80 1.89
N ASN A 189 22.49 -18.64 2.17
CA ASN A 189 22.49 -17.98 3.47
C ASN A 189 21.42 -16.89 3.62
N ASP A 190 20.55 -16.71 2.63
CA ASP A 190 19.48 -15.72 2.65
C ASP A 190 18.31 -16.18 1.76
N CYS A 191 17.09 -16.25 2.30
CA CYS A 191 15.91 -16.60 1.51
C CYS A 191 15.20 -15.38 0.92
N PHE A 192 15.75 -14.17 1.11
CA PHE A 192 15.20 -12.91 0.61
C PHE A 192 13.71 -12.74 0.98
N ALA A 193 13.41 -12.90 2.28
CA ALA A 193 12.07 -12.63 2.79
C ALA A 193 11.66 -11.19 2.47
N HIS A 194 10.51 -11.02 1.82
CA HIS A 194 10.04 -9.76 1.28
C HIS A 194 8.51 -9.65 1.33
N LEU A 195 8.01 -8.45 1.09
CA LEU A 195 6.60 -8.11 1.13
C LEU A 195 5.95 -8.24 -0.24
N GLU A 196 4.86 -9.00 -0.28
CA GLU A 196 3.81 -8.87 -1.28
C GLU A 196 2.73 -7.96 -0.70
N VAL A 197 2.42 -6.86 -1.38
CA VAL A 197 1.47 -5.87 -0.88
C VAL A 197 0.39 -5.56 -1.90
N GLN A 198 -0.79 -5.22 -1.40
CA GLN A 198 -1.86 -4.66 -2.19
C GLN A 198 -2.43 -3.43 -1.49
N PHE A 199 -2.34 -2.29 -2.17
CA PHE A 199 -2.94 -1.04 -1.72
C PHE A 199 -4.39 -0.92 -2.21
N LYS A 200 -5.26 -0.43 -1.34
CA LYS A 200 -6.57 0.11 -1.69
C LYS A 200 -6.63 1.53 -1.16
N PHE A 201 -6.83 2.49 -2.05
CA PHE A 201 -6.95 3.89 -1.67
C PHE A 201 -8.39 4.37 -1.81
N PHE A 202 -8.85 5.17 -0.86
CA PHE A 202 -10.22 5.67 -0.83
C PHE A 202 -10.30 7.19 -1.05
N SER A 203 -9.22 7.93 -0.75
CA SER A 203 -9.22 9.39 -0.81
C SER A 203 -7.90 10.00 -1.29
N LEU A 204 -7.38 9.52 -2.43
CA LEU A 204 -6.26 10.18 -3.10
C LEU A 204 -6.72 11.47 -3.81
N SER A 205 -5.88 12.50 -3.76
CA SER A 205 -6.09 13.71 -4.53
C SER A 205 -5.74 13.51 -6.01
N PRO A 206 -6.28 14.35 -6.92
CA PRO A 206 -5.92 14.30 -8.35
C PRO A 206 -4.44 14.58 -8.65
N HIS A 207 -3.66 15.06 -7.67
CA HIS A 207 -2.26 15.45 -7.82
C HIS A 207 -1.30 14.48 -7.12
N VAL A 208 -1.79 13.29 -6.74
CA VAL A 208 -0.99 12.26 -6.07
C VAL A 208 0.25 11.88 -6.88
N GLU A 209 1.41 11.88 -6.26
CA GLU A 209 2.70 11.54 -6.86
C GLU A 209 3.24 10.22 -6.31
N GLY A 210 4.40 9.80 -6.81
CA GLY A 210 5.07 8.57 -6.41
C GLY A 210 5.04 7.52 -7.51
N VAL A 211 5.91 6.50 -7.40
CA VAL A 211 6.05 5.44 -8.40
C VAL A 211 4.72 4.75 -8.71
N LEU A 212 3.92 4.47 -7.68
CA LEU A 212 2.57 3.93 -7.80
C LEU A 212 1.55 5.07 -7.88
N GLY A 213 1.67 6.07 -7.02
CA GLY A 213 0.67 7.12 -6.84
C GLY A 213 0.31 7.85 -8.13
N VAL A 214 1.31 8.19 -8.95
CA VAL A 214 1.08 8.89 -10.24
C VAL A 214 0.10 8.16 -11.16
N THR A 215 0.02 6.82 -11.06
CA THR A 215 -0.90 5.99 -11.87
C THR A 215 -2.38 6.14 -11.49
N TYR A 216 -2.68 6.80 -10.37
CA TYR A 216 -4.03 7.12 -9.92
C TYR A 216 -4.49 8.52 -10.35
N GLN A 217 -3.62 9.34 -10.97
CA GLN A 217 -4.03 10.64 -11.47
C GLN A 217 -4.97 10.50 -12.69
N PRO A 218 -6.03 11.32 -12.80
CA PRO A 218 -7.00 11.23 -13.90
C PRO A 218 -6.39 11.35 -15.30
N ASP A 219 -5.37 12.21 -15.46
CA ASP A 219 -4.73 12.51 -16.75
C ASP A 219 -3.45 11.71 -17.00
N PHE A 220 -3.13 10.74 -16.13
CA PHE A 220 -1.91 9.95 -16.26
C PHE A 220 -1.93 9.11 -17.52
N LYS A 221 -0.89 9.27 -18.34
CA LYS A 221 -0.63 8.43 -19.51
C LYS A 221 0.52 7.50 -19.21
N ASN A 222 0.19 6.24 -18.99
CA ASN A 222 1.19 5.24 -18.65
C ASN A 222 2.25 5.08 -19.76
N PRO A 223 3.54 5.32 -19.48
CA PRO A 223 4.60 5.18 -20.47
C PRO A 223 4.98 3.71 -20.73
N ALA A 224 4.43 2.77 -19.95
CA ALA A 224 4.64 1.34 -20.16
C ALA A 224 4.23 0.93 -21.58
N LYS A 225 5.19 0.40 -22.34
CA LYS A 225 4.96 -0.01 -23.73
C LYS A 225 3.98 -1.19 -23.78
N LYS A 226 2.81 -0.98 -24.39
CA LYS A 226 1.85 -2.06 -24.66
C LYS A 226 2.50 -3.14 -25.53
N GLY A 227 2.28 -4.41 -25.18
CA GLY A 227 2.83 -5.57 -25.91
C GLY A 227 4.27 -5.93 -25.57
N VAL A 228 4.97 -5.17 -24.72
CA VAL A 228 6.29 -5.55 -24.20
C VAL A 228 6.11 -6.44 -22.97
N SER A 229 6.77 -7.59 -22.96
CA SER A 229 6.89 -8.43 -21.76
C SER A 229 7.70 -7.67 -20.71
N MET A 230 7.10 -7.45 -19.53
CA MET A 230 7.69 -6.73 -18.39
C MET A 230 8.14 -5.28 -18.70
N PRO A 231 7.20 -4.35 -18.96
CA PRO A 231 7.55 -2.98 -19.25
C PRO A 231 8.12 -2.31 -17.99
N VAL A 232 9.38 -1.91 -18.05
CA VAL A 232 10.06 -1.22 -16.94
C VAL A 232 9.80 0.28 -17.04
N VAL A 233 9.28 0.87 -15.97
CA VAL A 233 9.05 2.32 -15.88
C VAL A 233 10.14 2.94 -15.01
N GLY A 234 10.74 4.03 -15.49
CA GLY A 234 11.75 4.80 -14.76
C GLY A 234 11.13 5.68 -13.67
N GLY A 235 11.95 6.47 -12.99
CA GLY A 235 11.51 7.35 -11.89
C GLY A 235 12.36 7.22 -10.62
N GLU A 236 13.36 6.33 -10.63
CA GLU A 236 14.33 6.16 -9.54
C GLU A 236 14.87 7.51 -9.05
N ASP A 237 15.38 8.36 -9.94
CA ASP A 237 15.96 9.66 -9.58
C ASP A 237 14.95 10.68 -9.02
N LYS A 238 13.67 10.52 -9.33
CA LYS A 238 12.59 11.45 -8.92
C LYS A 238 12.01 11.08 -7.57
N TYR A 239 11.83 9.78 -7.34
CA TYR A 239 11.12 9.25 -6.19
C TYR A 239 12.05 8.68 -5.11
N ARG A 240 13.36 8.68 -5.30
CA ARG A 240 14.30 8.30 -4.24
C ARG A 240 14.15 9.19 -3.00
N THR A 241 14.11 8.58 -1.83
CA THR A 241 14.12 9.26 -0.52
C THR A 241 15.39 8.91 0.25
N THR A 242 15.78 9.73 1.22
CA THR A 242 16.97 9.44 2.06
C THR A 242 16.73 8.29 3.04
N SER A 243 15.52 8.17 3.56
CA SER A 243 15.13 7.12 4.50
C SER A 243 13.71 6.63 4.26
N LEU A 244 13.35 5.54 4.93
CA LEU A 244 12.01 4.97 4.90
C LEU A 244 10.94 5.94 5.41
N LEU A 245 11.28 6.83 6.35
CA LEU A 245 10.37 7.81 6.96
C LEU A 245 10.72 9.27 6.55
N SER A 246 11.43 9.46 5.43
CA SER A 246 11.73 10.79 4.89
C SER A 246 10.75 11.19 3.78
N ALA A 247 10.47 12.48 3.69
CA ALA A 247 9.57 13.07 2.72
C ALA A 247 10.28 13.87 1.60
N ASP A 248 11.53 13.54 1.32
CA ASP A 248 12.50 14.40 0.62
C ASP A 248 12.79 14.00 -0.84
N CYS A 249 11.85 13.32 -1.50
CA CYS A 249 12.01 13.00 -2.92
C CYS A 249 11.74 14.22 -3.80
N LYS A 250 12.36 14.29 -4.98
CA LYS A 250 12.33 15.46 -5.87
C LYS A 250 10.93 15.82 -6.38
N SER A 251 10.06 14.82 -6.49
CA SER A 251 8.68 14.97 -6.97
C SER A 251 7.63 14.71 -5.88
N CYS A 252 8.05 14.60 -4.62
CA CYS A 252 7.13 14.37 -3.50
C CYS A 252 6.36 15.66 -3.20
N PHE A 253 5.04 15.53 -3.05
CA PHE A 253 4.20 16.50 -2.38
C PHE A 253 4.16 16.13 -0.89
N SER A 254 5.05 16.69 -0.10
CA SER A 254 4.89 16.67 1.35
C SER A 254 4.90 18.10 1.83
N SER A 255 3.77 18.57 2.36
CA SER A 255 3.76 19.78 3.15
C SER A 255 4.08 19.39 4.59
N PRO A 256 5.32 19.56 5.08
CA PRO A 256 5.53 19.60 6.52
C PRO A 256 4.80 20.85 7.03
N ALA A 257 3.74 20.64 7.80
CA ALA A 257 2.92 21.63 8.51
C ALA A 257 3.43 23.09 8.44
N SER A 258 3.11 23.82 7.36
CA SER A 258 3.21 25.28 7.29
C SER A 258 2.64 25.83 5.97
N ARG A 259 1.32 26.01 5.96
CA ARG A 259 0.62 27.25 5.57
C ARG A 259 -0.87 26.95 5.71
N VAL A 260 -1.43 27.41 6.82
CA VAL A 260 -2.85 27.77 6.87
C VAL A 260 -3.01 28.85 5.80
N GLN A 261 -3.30 28.44 4.56
CA GLN A 261 -4.11 29.29 3.71
C GLN A 261 -5.51 29.08 4.23
N GLN A 262 -5.94 30.07 5.01
CA GLN A 262 -7.32 30.35 5.30
C GLN A 262 -8.06 30.34 3.96
N ARG A 263 -8.62 29.18 3.59
CA ARG A 263 -9.71 29.15 2.65
C ARG A 263 -10.86 29.74 3.43
N ASP A 264 -11.20 30.98 3.11
CA ASP A 264 -12.52 31.51 3.40
C ASP A 264 -13.51 30.52 2.77
N MET A 265 -14.03 29.60 3.59
CA MET A 265 -15.32 29.02 3.32
C MET A 265 -16.30 30.15 3.52
N ASP A 266 -16.70 30.75 2.40
CA ASP A 266 -17.97 31.44 2.31
C ASP A 266 -19.04 30.45 2.78
N ASN A 267 -19.41 30.57 4.05
CA ASN A 267 -20.53 29.87 4.65
C ASN A 267 -21.77 30.41 3.95
N GLY A 268 -22.12 29.78 2.82
CA GLY A 268 -23.44 29.89 2.20
C GLY A 268 -24.48 29.44 3.21
N LYS A 269 -24.92 30.39 4.03
CA LYS A 269 -25.99 30.25 5.01
C LYS A 269 -27.27 29.94 4.21
N LEU A 270 -27.63 28.66 4.14
CA LEU A 270 -28.93 28.23 3.63
C LEU A 270 -30.00 28.78 4.56
N ASP A 271 -30.60 29.90 4.14
CA ASP A 271 -31.72 30.53 4.80
C ASP A 271 -33.02 29.79 4.43
N CYS A 272 -33.48 28.93 5.33
CA CYS A 272 -34.69 28.14 5.15
C CYS A 272 -35.97 28.90 5.53
N THR A 273 -35.99 30.24 5.50
CA THR A 273 -37.17 31.03 5.92
C THR A 273 -38.06 31.56 4.79
N SER A 274 -37.85 31.18 3.52
CA SER A 274 -38.80 31.52 2.45
C SER A 274 -39.81 30.39 2.19
N GLY A 275 -40.97 30.48 2.85
CA GLY A 275 -42.14 29.70 2.49
C GLY A 275 -42.66 30.11 1.11
N SER A 276 -42.30 29.36 0.06
CA SER A 276 -42.95 29.46 -1.24
C SER A 276 -42.91 28.15 -2.03
N SER A 277 -44.11 27.69 -2.35
CA SER A 277 -44.57 26.48 -3.03
C SER A 277 -43.72 25.82 -4.14
N ARG A 278 -43.81 24.48 -4.16
CA ARG A 278 -43.58 23.49 -5.25
C ARG A 278 -42.21 22.79 -5.31
N GLY A 279 -42.07 21.74 -4.48
CA GLY A 279 -41.06 20.68 -4.66
C GLY A 279 -41.42 19.44 -3.84
N LYS A 280 -41.31 18.24 -4.43
CA LYS A 280 -41.69 16.95 -3.79
C LYS A 280 -40.81 16.69 -2.55
N GLY A 281 -41.44 16.63 -1.38
CA GLY A 281 -40.78 16.36 -0.10
C GLY A 281 -40.26 14.91 0.02
N ILE A 282 -39.14 14.77 0.74
CA ILE A 282 -38.55 13.49 1.13
C ILE A 282 -39.26 13.01 2.41
N VAL A 283 -39.88 11.83 2.36
CA VAL A 283 -40.50 11.17 3.51
C VAL A 283 -39.50 10.16 4.08
N CYS A 284 -39.00 10.42 5.30
CA CYS A 284 -38.33 9.40 6.10
C CYS A 284 -39.39 8.61 6.88
N LYS A 285 -39.52 7.31 6.62
CA LYS A 285 -40.33 6.41 7.46
C LYS A 285 -39.48 5.87 8.61
N LYS A 286 -40.10 5.81 9.80
CA LYS A 286 -39.63 5.10 10.99
C LYS A 286 -39.53 3.60 10.74
#